data_AF-E6YRT5-F1
#
_entry.id   AF-E6YRT5-F1
#
_cell.length_a   1.000
_cell.length_b   1.000
_cell.length_c   1.000
_cell.angle_alpha   90.00
_cell.angle_beta   90.00
_cell.angle_gamma   90.00
#
_symmetry.space_group_name_H-M   'P 1'
#
loop_
_entity.id
_entity.type
_entity.pdbx_description
1 polymer ?
#
loop_
_entity_poly.entity_id
_entity_poly.type
_entity_poly.pdbx_seq_one_letter_code
_entity_poly.pdbx_strand_id
1 'polypeptide(L)' 'MVQATFFKTPWLGDLRVNIQKDSGNKAKAYQVKQVLQAIERMKHEQ' A
#
# COMPACT_ATOMS: atom_id res chain seq x y z
N MET A 1 -21.08 4.37 -9.01
CA MET A 1 -19.93 3.69 -9.65
C MET A 1 -18.66 4.31 -9.10
N VAL A 2 -18.01 3.67 -8.12
CA VAL A 2 -16.79 4.21 -7.49
C VAL A 2 -15.58 3.61 -8.22
N GLN A 3 -14.81 4.44 -8.91
CA GLN A 3 -13.58 4.00 -9.57
C GLN A 3 -12.49 3.81 -8.49
N ALA A 4 -12.19 2.55 -8.16
CA ALA A 4 -11.05 2.21 -7.30
C ALA A 4 -9.80 2.04 -8.17
N THR A 5 -8.79 2.88 -7.96
CA THR A 5 -7.50 2.78 -8.66
C THR A 5 -6.64 1.73 -7.96
N PHE A 6 -6.37 0.61 -8.64
CA PHE A 6 -5.50 -0.45 -8.12
C PHE A 6 -4.13 -0.35 -8.79
N PHE A 7 -3.10 -0.06 -8.00
CA PHE A 7 -1.71 -0.07 -8.48
C PHE A 7 -1.14 -1.48 -8.34
N LYS A 8 -0.69 -2.05 -9.46
CA LYS A 8 0.05 -3.33 -9.47
C LYS A 8 1.52 -3.06 -9.26
N THR A 9 2.18 -3.99 -8.60
CA THR A 9 3.56 -3.88 -8.19
C THR A 9 4.34 -5.13 -8.59
N PRO A 10 5.64 -5.03 -8.94
CA PRO A 10 6.38 -6.11 -9.60
C PRO A 10 6.90 -7.22 -8.68
N TRP A 11 6.52 -7.24 -7.40
CA TRP A 11 7.02 -8.21 -6.42
C TRP A 11 6.21 -9.51 -6.38
N LEU A 12 6.88 -10.62 -6.04
CA LEU A 12 6.32 -11.97 -5.98
C LEU A 12 5.47 -12.13 -4.70
N GLY A 13 4.19 -12.51 -4.84
CA GLY A 13 3.23 -12.61 -3.72
C GLY A 13 2.31 -11.39 -3.60
N ASP A 14 1.34 -11.45 -2.67
CA ASP A 14 0.28 -10.44 -2.57
C ASP A 14 0.54 -9.41 -1.45
N LEU A 15 1.50 -8.52 -1.68
CA LEU A 15 1.77 -7.35 -0.80
C LEU A 15 0.95 -6.13 -1.24
N ARG A 16 -0.35 -6.32 -1.51
CA ARG A 16 -1.24 -5.21 -1.91
C ARG A 16 -1.49 -4.29 -0.72
N VAL A 17 -1.17 -3.01 -0.87
CA VAL A 17 -1.53 -1.97 0.10
C VAL A 17 -2.52 -1.01 -0.53
N ASN A 18 -3.71 -0.88 0.08
CA ASN A 18 -4.73 0.05 -0.37
C ASN A 18 -4.49 1.44 0.25
N ILE A 19 -3.94 2.35 -0.55
CA ILE A 19 -3.69 3.73 -0.14
C ILE A 19 -4.87 4.58 -0.60
N GLN A 20 -5.55 5.19 0.36
CA GLN A 20 -6.68 6.09 0.11
C GLN A 20 -6.34 7.47 0.66
N LYS A 21 -6.82 8.52 -0.03
CA LYS A 21 -6.73 9.87 0.53
C LYS A 21 -7.72 10.01 1.69
N ASP A 22 -7.27 10.61 2.78
CA ASP A 22 -8.20 11.18 3.77
C ASP A 22 -8.62 12.58 3.34
N SER A 23 -9.62 13.17 4.02
CA SER A 23 -10.20 14.48 3.71
C SER A 23 -9.18 15.64 3.64
N GLY A 24 -7.95 15.44 4.11
CA GLY A 24 -6.89 16.46 4.16
C GLY A 24 -5.71 16.26 3.20
N ASN A 25 -5.87 15.54 2.08
CA ASN A 25 -4.77 15.22 1.13
C ASN A 25 -3.62 14.39 1.74
N LYS A 26 -3.84 13.79 2.92
CA LYS A 26 -2.85 12.94 3.60
C LYS A 26 -3.41 11.53 3.75
N ALA A 27 -2.53 10.53 3.74
CA ALA A 27 -2.89 9.16 4.08
C ALA A 27 -3.09 9.03 5.59
N LYS A 28 -3.95 8.09 6.01
CA LYS A 28 -4.09 7.78 7.44
C LYS A 28 -2.81 7.10 7.94
N ALA A 29 -2.41 7.38 9.19
CA ALA A 29 -1.14 6.89 9.75
C ALA A 29 -1.00 5.35 9.68
N TYR A 30 -2.09 4.59 9.79
CA TYR A 30 -2.05 3.13 9.66
C TYR A 30 -1.74 2.67 8.23
N GLN A 31 -2.15 3.42 7.19
CA GLN A 31 -1.84 3.09 5.80
C GLN A 31 -0.36 3.27 5.54
N VAL A 32 0.26 4.30 6.12
CA VAL A 32 1.71 4.50 6.07
C VAL A 32 2.44 3.32 6.74
N LYS A 33 1.97 2.86 7.90
CA LYS A 33 2.55 1.67 8.57
C LYS A 33 2.43 0.40 7.71
N GLN A 34 1.30 0.19 7.04
CA GLN A 34 1.12 -0.95 6.13
C GLN A 34 2.12 -0.91 4.96
N VAL A 35 2.39 0.28 4.40
CA VAL A 35 3.41 0.45 3.35
C VAL A 35 4.80 0.09 3.87
N LEU A 36 5.18 0.55 5.06
CA LEU A 36 6.48 0.25 5.66
C LEU A 36 6.68 -1.26 5.88
N GLN A 37 5.66 -1.94 6.42
CA GLN A 37 5.69 -3.39 6.62
C GLN A 37 5.81 -4.15 5.30
N ALA A 38 5.14 -3.68 4.24
CA ALA A 38 5.24 -4.30 2.92
C ALA A 38 6.65 -4.16 2.32
N ILE A 39 7.29 -3.00 2.49
CA ILE A 39 8.68 -2.77 2.04
C ILE A 39 9.66 -3.65 2.83
N GLU A 40 9.47 -3.77 4.14
CA GLU A 40 10.32 -4.61 4.99
C GLU A 40 10.23 -6.07 4.59
N ARG A 41 9.00 -6.58 4.40
CA ARG A 41 8.77 -7.95 3.92
C ARG A 41 9.39 -8.20 2.54
N MET A 42 9.29 -7.23 1.62
CA MET A 42 9.93 -7.32 0.30
C MET A 42 11.46 -7.43 0.38
N LYS A 43 12.11 -6.79 1.35
CA LYS A 43 13.57 -6.90 1.54
C LYS A 43 14.00 -8.24 2.12
N HIS A 44 13.12 -8.91 2.86
CA HIS A 44 13.41 -10.19 3.52
C HIS A 44 13.02 -11.42 2.68
N GLU A 45 12.10 -11.28 1.72
CA GLU A 45 11.66 -12.35 0.81
C GLU A 45 12.47 -12.42 -0.51
N GLN A 46 13.53 -11.61 -0.63
CA GLN A 46 14.44 -11.52 -1.80
C GLN A 46 15.70 -12.37 -1.56
#